data_AF-A0A3B8XIH9-F1
#
_entry.id   AF-A0A3B8XIH9-F1
#
_cell.length_a   1.000
_cell.length_b   1.000
_cell.length_c   1.000
_cell.angle_alpha   90.00
_cell.angle_beta   90.00
_cell.angle_gamma   90.00
#
_symmetry.space_group_name_H-M   'P 1'
#
loop_
_entity.id
_entity.type
_entity.pdbx_description
1 polymer ?
#
loop_
_entity_poly.entity_id
_entity_poly.type
_entity_poly.pdbx_seq_one_letter_code
_entity_poly.pdbx_strand_id
1 'polypeptide(L)'
;MTINLPRSSFASLLVEMHKSGTVLGTATAFIVERDAKRYLVTNRHVVRGEQQNALPLLPTELIVMQHVAGQLGQWTPRTETLHAEGEPRWYEHPRRPLEVDVAVLPLLNDAGIDVIGYDPWTTIRSLSAQLSEPLNIIGFPFGVTSGGALGIWVRGFISVWSTRRSQPKPQR
;
A
#
# COMPACT_ATOMS: atom_id res chain seq x y z
N MET A 1 -1.23 31.63 -8.62
CA MET A 1 -0.17 30.60 -8.64
C MET A 1 -0.85 29.26 -8.72
N THR A 2 -0.66 28.51 -9.81
CA THR A 2 -1.25 27.17 -9.99
C THR A 2 -0.18 26.15 -9.65
N ILE A 3 -0.43 25.28 -8.68
CA ILE A 3 0.48 24.19 -8.32
C ILE A 3 0.04 22.94 -9.08
N ASN A 4 0.89 22.43 -9.96
CA ASN A 4 0.66 21.17 -10.66
C ASN A 4 1.19 20.01 -9.81
N LEU A 5 0.30 19.11 -9.38
CA LEU A 5 0.68 17.90 -8.64
C LEU A 5 0.83 16.72 -9.60
N PRO A 6 1.90 15.91 -9.48
CA PRO A 6 2.06 14.71 -10.29
C PRO A 6 0.97 13.66 -9.98
N ARG A 7 0.59 12.86 -10.97
CA ARG A 7 -0.46 11.82 -10.84
C ARG A 7 -0.22 10.87 -9.66
N SER A 8 1.04 10.54 -9.39
CA SER A 8 1.43 9.65 -8.29
C SER A 8 1.08 10.20 -6.91
N SER A 9 0.91 11.52 -6.74
CA SER A 9 0.41 12.13 -5.49
C SER A 9 -1.00 11.68 -5.13
N PHE A 10 -1.78 11.25 -6.13
CA PHE A 10 -3.15 10.79 -5.95
C PHE A 10 -3.28 9.26 -6.05
N ALA A 11 -2.20 8.55 -6.41
CA ALA A 11 -2.27 7.10 -6.59
C ALA A 11 -2.08 6.30 -5.30
N SER A 12 -1.35 6.88 -4.33
CA SER A 12 -1.26 6.32 -2.98
C SER A 12 -2.46 6.75 -2.15
N LEU A 13 -3.08 5.80 -1.47
CA LEU A 13 -4.27 5.96 -0.65
C LEU A 13 -3.93 5.73 0.82
N LEU A 14 -4.49 6.57 1.68
CA LEU A 14 -4.48 6.35 3.13
C LEU A 14 -5.46 5.22 3.45
N VAL A 15 -5.01 4.28 4.27
CA VAL A 15 -5.83 3.18 4.77
C VAL A 15 -5.76 3.15 6.29
N GLU A 16 -6.90 2.90 6.93
CA GLU A 16 -6.98 2.61 8.35
C GLU A 16 -7.44 1.18 8.55
N MET A 17 -6.76 0.47 9.45
CA MET A 17 -7.16 -0.86 9.92
C MET A 17 -8.15 -0.69 11.05
N HIS A 18 -9.30 -1.35 10.97
CA HIS A 18 -10.35 -1.27 11.97
C HIS A 18 -10.77 -2.66 12.46
N LYS A 19 -11.18 -2.72 13.72
CA LYS A 19 -11.85 -3.88 14.32
C LYS A 19 -12.97 -3.40 15.23
N SER A 20 -14.19 -3.81 14.92
CA SER A 20 -15.38 -3.44 15.69
C SER A 20 -15.50 -1.92 15.93
N GLY A 21 -15.24 -1.12 14.89
CA GLY A 21 -15.28 0.35 14.96
C GLY A 21 -14.10 1.01 15.70
N THR A 22 -13.08 0.24 16.11
CA THR A 22 -11.85 0.77 16.71
C THR A 22 -10.72 0.79 15.70
N VAL A 23 -10.04 1.94 15.58
CA VAL A 23 -8.82 2.09 14.76
C VAL A 23 -7.68 1.31 15.42
N LEU A 24 -7.08 0.38 14.68
CA LEU A 24 -5.92 -0.41 15.09
C LEU A 24 -4.60 0.19 14.60
N GLY A 25 -4.64 0.94 13.50
CA GLY A 25 -3.48 1.61 12.93
C GLY A 25 -3.74 2.06 11.48
N THR A 26 -2.71 2.62 10.86
CA THR A 26 -2.76 3.22 9.53
C THR A 26 -1.75 2.59 8.60
N ALA A 27 -2.05 2.58 7.30
CA ALA A 27 -1.20 2.05 6.25
C ALA A 27 -1.32 2.86 4.97
N THR A 28 -0.51 2.48 3.98
CA THR A 28 -0.62 2.96 2.60
C THR A 28 -1.10 1.81 1.71
N ALA A 29 -1.93 2.14 0.73
CA ALA A 29 -2.33 1.22 -0.32
C ALA A 29 -2.38 1.93 -1.67
N PHE A 30 -2.59 1.20 -2.74
CA PHE A 30 -2.88 1.74 -4.07
C PHE A 30 -3.81 0.79 -4.82
N ILE A 31 -4.44 1.29 -5.89
CA ILE A 31 -5.34 0.48 -6.71
C ILE A 31 -4.62 0.02 -7.98
N VAL A 32 -4.87 -1.23 -8.35
CA VAL A 32 -4.56 -1.78 -9.68
C VAL A 32 -5.85 -2.28 -10.33
N GLU A 33 -5.89 -2.26 -11.66
CA GLU A 33 -7.01 -2.79 -12.43
C GLU A 33 -6.55 -4.02 -13.23
N ARG A 34 -7.38 -5.04 -13.27
CA ARG A 34 -7.16 -6.24 -14.07
C ARG A 34 -8.49 -6.87 -14.44
N ASP A 35 -8.67 -7.23 -15.72
CA ASP A 35 -9.88 -7.89 -16.21
C ASP A 35 -11.17 -7.15 -15.82
N ALA A 36 -11.15 -5.80 -15.95
CA ALA A 36 -12.22 -4.88 -15.56
C ALA A 36 -12.61 -4.91 -14.06
N LYS A 37 -11.76 -5.50 -13.20
CA LYS A 37 -11.90 -5.51 -11.74
C LYS A 37 -10.81 -4.68 -11.09
N ARG A 38 -11.16 -4.02 -9.99
CA ARG A 38 -10.24 -3.19 -9.22
C ARG A 38 -9.83 -3.91 -7.94
N TYR A 39 -8.56 -3.77 -7.61
CA TYR A 39 -7.95 -4.40 -6.46
C TYR A 39 -7.16 -3.38 -5.67
N LEU A 40 -7.35 -3.38 -4.36
CA LEU A 40 -6.50 -2.68 -3.42
C LEU A 40 -5.26 -3.52 -3.14
N VAL A 41 -4.09 -2.94 -3.36
CA VAL A 41 -2.79 -3.56 -3.07
C VAL A 41 -2.18 -2.88 -1.86
N THR A 42 -1.78 -3.68 -0.88
CA THR A 42 -1.12 -3.24 0.35
C THR A 42 -0.20 -4.33 0.88
N ASN A 43 0.46 -4.11 2.01
CA ASN A 43 1.28 -5.13 2.66
C ASN A 43 0.41 -6.25 3.26
N ARG A 44 0.92 -7.48 3.27
CA ARG A 44 0.23 -8.64 3.86
C ARG A 44 0.02 -8.46 5.36
N HIS A 45 0.99 -7.87 6.05
CA HIS A 45 0.87 -7.61 7.49
C HIS A 45 -0.28 -6.64 7.83
N VAL A 46 -0.69 -5.76 6.92
CA VAL A 46 -1.80 -4.81 7.13
C VAL A 46 -3.14 -5.55 7.20
N VAL A 47 -3.40 -6.46 6.26
CA VAL A 47 -4.66 -7.22 6.23
C VAL A 47 -4.70 -8.32 7.30
N ARG A 48 -3.53 -8.84 7.71
CA ARG A 48 -3.45 -9.84 8.80
C ARG A 48 -3.34 -9.22 10.20
N GLY A 49 -3.04 -7.92 10.30
CA GLY A 49 -2.75 -7.28 11.57
C GLY A 49 -1.47 -7.78 12.25
N GLU A 50 -0.52 -8.31 11.46
CA GLU A 50 0.77 -8.78 11.99
C GLU A 50 1.59 -7.58 12.49
N GLN A 51 2.19 -7.73 13.67
CA GLN A 51 3.03 -6.70 14.27
C GLN A 51 4.42 -7.27 14.58
N GLN A 52 5.44 -6.43 14.43
CA GLN A 52 6.79 -6.82 14.81
C GLN A 52 6.89 -6.87 16.34
N ASN A 53 7.23 -8.04 16.88
CA ASN A 53 7.44 -8.29 18.31
C ASN A 53 6.20 -8.06 19.21
N ALA A 54 4.99 -8.14 18.66
CA ALA A 54 3.75 -8.00 19.42
C ALA A 54 2.68 -9.00 18.94
N LEU A 55 1.62 -9.17 19.73
CA LEU A 55 0.48 -9.99 19.33
C LEU A 55 -0.25 -9.34 18.15
N PRO A 56 -0.74 -10.14 17.18
CA PRO A 56 -1.43 -9.60 16.02
C PRO A 56 -2.76 -8.95 16.42
N LEU A 57 -3.02 -7.76 15.88
CA LEU A 57 -4.29 -7.07 16.01
C LEU A 57 -5.13 -7.34 14.77
N LEU A 58 -5.89 -8.44 14.77
CA LEU A 58 -6.64 -8.91 13.60
C LEU A 58 -7.72 -7.91 13.15
N PRO A 59 -7.51 -7.14 12.06
CA PRO A 59 -8.51 -6.22 11.56
C PRO A 59 -9.65 -6.98 10.88
N THR A 60 -10.85 -6.42 10.94
CA THR A 60 -12.03 -6.95 10.24
C THR A 60 -12.34 -6.17 8.97
N GLU A 61 -11.92 -4.91 8.93
CA GLU A 61 -12.21 -3.99 7.83
C GLU A 61 -11.06 -3.00 7.63
N LEU A 62 -10.96 -2.50 6.40
CA LEU A 62 -10.10 -1.39 6.02
C LEU A 62 -10.97 -0.19 5.64
N ILE A 63 -10.66 0.98 6.19
CA ILE A 63 -11.23 2.23 5.72
C ILE A 63 -10.24 2.86 4.76
N VAL A 64 -10.62 3.01 3.50
CA VAL A 64 -9.78 3.55 2.43
C VAL A 64 -10.25 4.95 2.06
N MET A 65 -9.35 5.92 2.08
CA MET A 65 -9.65 7.29 1.65
C MET A 65 -9.61 7.39 0.12
N GLN A 66 -10.76 7.22 -0.53
CA GLN A 66 -10.90 7.19 -1.98
C GLN A 66 -11.21 8.59 -2.56
N HIS A 67 -10.77 8.87 -3.78
CA HIS A 67 -11.13 10.13 -4.45
C HIS A 67 -12.60 10.14 -4.87
N VAL A 68 -13.28 11.26 -4.63
CA VAL A 68 -14.66 11.45 -5.08
C VAL A 68 -14.69 11.65 -6.58
N ALA A 69 -15.60 10.95 -7.29
CA ALA A 69 -15.71 11.03 -8.73
C ALA A 69 -15.90 12.47 -9.24
N GLY A 70 -15.05 12.91 -10.17
CA GLY A 70 -15.07 14.25 -10.74
C GLY A 70 -14.61 15.37 -9.80
N GLN A 71 -14.14 15.04 -8.59
CA GLN A 71 -13.74 16.01 -7.57
C GLN A 71 -12.32 15.70 -7.05
N LEU A 72 -11.32 15.94 -7.90
CA LEU A 72 -9.92 15.73 -7.51
C LEU A 72 -9.55 16.59 -6.30
N GLY A 73 -8.92 15.97 -5.29
CA GLY A 73 -8.61 16.63 -4.02
C GLY A 73 -9.77 16.64 -3.02
N GLN A 74 -10.85 15.90 -3.29
CA GLN A 74 -11.86 15.52 -2.31
C GLN A 74 -11.78 14.00 -2.10
N TRP A 75 -11.87 13.59 -0.84
CA TRP A 75 -11.80 12.19 -0.46
C TRP A 75 -13.06 11.78 0.30
N THR A 76 -13.46 10.52 0.10
CA THR A 76 -14.52 9.87 0.85
C THR A 76 -13.97 8.58 1.47
N PRO A 77 -14.26 8.30 2.75
CA PRO A 77 -13.94 7.00 3.33
C PRO A 77 -14.79 5.92 2.65
N ARG A 78 -14.18 4.80 2.30
CA ARG A 78 -14.84 3.58 1.82
C ARG A 78 -14.40 2.40 2.66
N THR A 79 -15.36 1.69 3.23
CA THR A 79 -15.10 0.49 4.03
C THR A 79 -14.96 -0.72 3.13
N GLU A 80 -13.92 -1.52 3.34
CA GLU A 80 -13.72 -2.81 2.68
C GLU A 80 -13.59 -3.90 3.74
N THR A 81 -14.48 -4.87 3.73
CA THR A 81 -14.39 -6.02 4.65
C THR A 81 -13.24 -6.93 4.25
N LEU A 82 -12.51 -7.46 5.24
CA LEU A 82 -11.39 -8.36 4.98
C LEU A 82 -11.81 -9.82 4.86
N HIS A 83 -12.98 -10.17 5.39
CA HIS A 83 -13.49 -11.54 5.40
C HIS A 83 -14.90 -11.60 4.81
N ALA A 84 -15.23 -12.71 4.17
CA ALA A 84 -16.58 -13.09 3.75
C ALA A 84 -16.82 -14.51 4.23
N GLU A 85 -17.91 -14.73 4.98
CA GLU A 85 -18.29 -16.06 5.49
C GLU A 85 -17.17 -16.75 6.31
N GLY A 86 -16.32 -15.96 6.98
CA GLY A 86 -15.19 -16.46 7.77
C GLY A 86 -13.88 -16.63 6.99
N GLU A 87 -13.92 -16.53 5.66
CA GLU A 87 -12.74 -16.69 4.80
C GLU A 87 -12.12 -15.35 4.41
N PRO A 88 -10.77 -15.26 4.33
CA PRO A 88 -10.07 -14.11 3.78
C PRO A 88 -10.52 -13.76 2.36
N ARG A 89 -10.78 -12.48 2.11
CA ARG A 89 -11.12 -11.98 0.77
C ARG A 89 -9.89 -11.61 -0.07
N TRP A 90 -8.73 -11.46 0.56
CA TRP A 90 -7.51 -11.03 -0.13
C TRP A 90 -6.73 -12.23 -0.67
N TYR A 91 -5.94 -11.96 -1.70
CA TYR A 91 -4.97 -12.90 -2.26
C TYR A 91 -3.57 -12.58 -1.74
N GLU A 92 -2.80 -13.62 -1.45
CA GLU A 92 -1.39 -13.55 -1.09
C GLU A 92 -0.55 -14.17 -2.21
N HIS A 93 0.78 -14.00 -2.13
CA HIS A 93 1.65 -14.62 -3.12
C HIS A 93 1.56 -16.16 -3.05
N PRO A 94 1.11 -16.85 -4.11
CA PRO A 94 0.62 -18.22 -4.05
C PRO A 94 1.69 -19.27 -3.71
N ARG A 95 2.97 -18.94 -3.95
CA ARG A 95 4.10 -19.85 -3.74
C ARG A 95 5.05 -19.43 -2.63
N ARG A 96 4.92 -18.19 -2.15
CA ARG A 96 5.88 -17.56 -1.21
C ARG A 96 5.19 -16.59 -0.24
N PRO A 97 4.15 -17.02 0.49
CA PRO A 97 3.36 -16.14 1.33
C PRO A 97 4.16 -15.53 2.50
N LEU A 98 5.23 -16.20 2.95
CA LEU A 98 6.09 -15.71 4.04
C LEU A 98 7.22 -14.79 3.56
N GLU A 99 7.66 -14.91 2.31
CA GLU A 99 8.74 -14.07 1.76
C GLU A 99 8.21 -12.79 1.11
N VAL A 100 6.95 -12.81 0.64
CA VAL A 100 6.33 -11.71 -0.08
C VAL A 100 5.25 -11.09 0.79
N ASP A 101 5.55 -9.93 1.36
CA ASP A 101 4.63 -9.15 2.18
C ASP A 101 3.70 -8.28 1.32
N VAL A 102 2.90 -8.92 0.47
CA VAL A 102 1.91 -8.27 -0.41
C VAL A 102 0.57 -8.99 -0.30
N ALA A 103 -0.49 -8.22 -0.13
CA ALA A 103 -1.87 -8.67 -0.20
C ALA A 103 -2.64 -7.86 -1.25
N VAL A 104 -3.56 -8.55 -1.94
CA VAL A 104 -4.39 -8.00 -3.00
C VAL A 104 -5.86 -8.24 -2.65
N LEU A 105 -6.60 -7.19 -2.29
CA LEU A 105 -7.99 -7.24 -1.88
C LEU A 105 -8.91 -6.74 -3.02
N PRO A 106 -9.84 -7.55 -3.54
CA PRO A 106 -10.86 -7.05 -4.47
C PRO A 106 -11.70 -5.95 -3.82
N LEU A 107 -11.95 -4.84 -4.53
CA LEU A 107 -12.85 -3.80 -4.02
C LEU A 107 -14.32 -4.21 -4.19
N LEU A 108 -15.15 -3.94 -3.17
CA LEU A 108 -16.63 -4.03 -3.30
C LEU A 108 -17.26 -2.65 -3.45
N ASN A 109 -16.65 -1.62 -2.88
CA ASN A 109 -17.24 -0.28 -2.76
C ASN A 109 -16.54 0.71 -3.70
N ASP A 110 -16.58 0.42 -5.00
CA ASP A 110 -15.89 1.18 -6.05
C ASP A 110 -16.83 2.07 -6.90
N ALA A 111 -18.09 2.21 -6.48
CA ALA A 111 -19.05 3.11 -7.09
C ALA A 111 -18.79 4.57 -6.67
N GLY A 112 -18.86 5.50 -7.63
CA GLY A 112 -18.72 6.94 -7.39
C GLY A 112 -17.34 7.39 -6.90
N ILE A 113 -16.29 6.61 -7.21
CA ILE A 113 -14.90 6.98 -6.95
C ILE A 113 -14.12 7.16 -8.26
N ASP A 114 -13.16 8.09 -8.25
CA ASP A 114 -12.16 8.19 -9.30
C ASP A 114 -10.95 7.33 -8.94
N VAL A 115 -10.58 6.42 -9.85
CA VAL A 115 -9.44 5.52 -9.64
C VAL A 115 -8.22 6.07 -10.36
N ILE A 116 -7.29 6.60 -9.57
CA ILE A 116 -5.95 6.94 -10.03
C ILE A 116 -5.04 5.80 -9.61
N GLY A 117 -5.05 4.71 -10.38
CA GLY A 117 -4.26 3.51 -10.07
C GLY A 117 -2.87 3.48 -10.70
N TYR A 118 -2.08 2.50 -10.26
CA TYR A 118 -0.89 2.05 -10.98
C TYR A 118 -1.29 0.92 -11.94
N ASP A 119 -0.72 0.91 -13.13
CA ASP A 119 -0.91 -0.17 -14.10
C ASP A 119 0.40 -0.97 -14.25
N PRO A 120 0.58 -2.02 -13.43
CA PRO A 120 1.74 -2.90 -13.50
C PRO A 120 1.76 -3.77 -14.76
N TRP A 121 0.71 -3.79 -15.59
CA TRP A 121 0.64 -4.58 -16.82
C TRP A 121 1.09 -3.80 -18.04
N THR A 122 1.19 -2.46 -17.94
CA THR A 122 1.80 -1.65 -18.98
C THR A 122 3.16 -2.20 -19.34
N THR A 123 3.42 -2.30 -20.65
CA THR A 123 4.61 -2.93 -21.24
C THR A 123 5.86 -2.04 -21.09
N ILE A 124 6.01 -1.32 -19.96
CA ILE A 124 7.27 -0.70 -19.58
C ILE A 124 8.19 -1.84 -19.10
N ARG A 125 8.74 -2.48 -20.13
CA ARG A 125 9.82 -3.46 -20.15
C ARG A 125 10.89 -3.07 -19.16
N SER A 126 11.28 -4.04 -18.32
CA SER A 126 12.41 -3.99 -17.39
C SER A 126 12.45 -2.73 -16.53
N LEU A 127 12.05 -2.84 -15.27
CA LEU A 127 12.51 -1.90 -14.23
C LEU A 127 14.05 -1.96 -14.21
N SER A 128 14.71 -1.15 -15.03
CA SER A 128 16.16 -1.01 -15.05
C SER A 128 16.56 -0.05 -13.93
N ALA A 129 16.35 -0.51 -12.71
CA ALA A 129 16.80 0.17 -11.50
C ALA A 129 18.33 0.12 -11.44
N GLN A 130 18.99 1.28 -11.49
CA GLN A 130 20.44 1.38 -11.30
C GLN A 130 20.78 1.70 -9.86
N LEU A 131 21.94 1.22 -9.38
CA LEU A 131 22.45 1.64 -8.09
C LEU A 131 22.63 3.16 -8.06
N SER A 132 22.25 3.77 -6.94
CA SER A 132 22.25 5.21 -6.75
C SER A 132 21.28 6.00 -7.63
N GLU A 133 20.37 5.34 -8.35
CA GLU A 133 19.29 6.03 -9.05
C GLU A 133 18.30 6.60 -8.03
N PRO A 134 17.91 7.88 -8.14
CA PRO A 134 16.95 8.48 -7.20
C PRO A 134 15.55 7.91 -7.42
N LEU A 135 14.83 7.65 -6.33
CA LEU A 135 13.42 7.28 -6.35
C LEU A 135 12.61 8.13 -5.37
N ASN A 136 11.30 8.17 -5.59
CA ASN A 136 10.35 8.78 -4.65
C ASN A 136 9.49 7.68 -4.03
N ILE A 137 9.30 7.78 -2.72
CA ILE A 137 8.40 6.94 -1.93
C ILE A 137 7.24 7.83 -1.50
N ILE A 138 6.02 7.40 -1.79
CA ILE A 138 4.81 8.13 -1.45
C ILE A 138 3.97 7.26 -0.52
N GLY A 139 3.70 7.76 0.68
CA GLY A 139 2.86 7.04 1.64
C GLY A 139 2.44 7.91 2.82
N PHE A 140 1.89 7.26 3.83
CA PHE A 140 1.27 7.90 4.99
C PHE A 140 1.91 7.39 6.29
N PRO A 141 3.18 7.76 6.57
CA PRO A 141 3.85 7.32 7.79
C PRO A 141 3.05 7.78 9.01
N PHE A 142 2.69 6.84 9.88
CA PHE A 142 1.86 7.07 11.07
C PHE A 142 0.50 7.74 10.77
N GLY A 143 -0.02 7.60 9.54
CA GLY A 143 -1.28 8.21 9.13
C GLY A 143 -1.20 9.70 8.84
N VAL A 144 0.01 10.28 8.87
CA VAL A 144 0.21 11.71 8.60
C VAL A 144 -0.05 12.00 7.12
N THR A 145 -0.89 13.00 6.87
CA THR A 145 -1.20 13.50 5.54
C THR A 145 -0.55 14.87 5.32
N SER A 146 -0.22 15.16 4.08
CA SER A 146 -0.12 16.53 3.59
C SER A 146 -1.53 16.99 3.15
N GLY A 147 -1.80 18.29 3.18
CA GLY A 147 -3.14 18.91 3.04
C GLY A 147 -4.21 18.05 2.36
N GLY A 148 -5.31 17.79 3.08
CA GLY A 148 -6.29 16.78 2.67
C GLY A 148 -5.80 15.37 3.02
N ALA A 149 -5.98 14.41 2.11
CA ALA A 149 -5.44 13.05 2.23
C ALA A 149 -4.33 12.78 1.19
N LEU A 150 -3.41 13.74 1.03
CA LEU A 150 -2.25 13.58 0.16
C LEU A 150 -1.09 12.92 0.91
N GLY A 151 -0.45 11.94 0.30
CA GLY A 151 0.70 11.24 0.89
C GLY A 151 1.94 12.13 1.03
N ILE A 152 2.80 11.80 1.99
CA ILE A 152 4.12 12.40 2.14
C ILE A 152 5.05 11.83 1.08
N TRP A 153 5.80 12.71 0.43
CA TRP A 153 6.86 12.36 -0.51
C TRP A 153 8.20 12.32 0.21
N VAL A 154 8.89 11.19 0.12
CA VAL A 154 10.26 11.02 0.56
C VAL A 154 11.13 10.65 -0.63
N ARG A 155 12.25 11.35 -0.81
CA ARG A 155 13.22 11.01 -1.85
C ARG A 155 14.33 10.15 -1.27
N GLY A 156 14.67 9.08 -1.98
CA GLY A 156 15.78 8.18 -1.64
C GLY A 156 16.57 7.77 -2.89
N PHE A 157 17.45 6.80 -2.72
CA PHE A 157 18.26 6.23 -3.79
C PHE A 157 18.18 4.71 -3.74
N ILE A 158 18.18 4.07 -4.92
CA ILE A 158 18.28 2.62 -5.04
C ILE A 158 19.62 2.17 -4.46
N SER A 159 19.59 1.19 -3.57
CA SER A 159 20.77 0.68 -2.88
C SER A 159 20.81 -0.84 -2.94
N VAL A 160 22.00 -1.40 -2.72
CA VAL A 160 22.19 -2.84 -2.55
C VAL A 160 22.40 -3.14 -1.07
N TRP A 161 21.72 -4.17 -0.58
CA TRP A 161 22.02 -4.72 0.73
C TRP A 161 23.20 -5.70 0.62
N SER A 162 24.25 -5.46 1.41
CA SER A 162 25.38 -6.39 1.54
C SER A 162 25.39 -7.00 2.93
N THR A 163 25.19 -8.31 3.03
CA THR A 163 25.48 -9.05 4.26
C THR A 163 26.99 -9.26 4.35
N ARG A 164 27.69 -8.46 5.16
CA ARG A 164 29.01 -8.91 5.65
C ARG A 164 28.77 -10.12 6.54
N ARG A 165 29.05 -11.32 6.04
CA ARG A 165 29.33 -12.46 6.92
C ARG A 165 30.50 -12.03 7.81
N SER A 166 30.32 -12.11 9.12
CA SER A 166 31.42 -11.99 10.08
C SER A 166 32.50 -13.00 9.70
N GLN A 167 33.59 -12.54 9.11
CA GLN A 167 34.81 -13.33 8.98
C GLN A 167 35.25 -13.70 10.41
N PRO A 168 35.44 -14.98 10.76
CA PRO A 168 36.05 -15.30 12.04
C PRO A 168 37.43 -14.65 12.11
N LYS A 169 37.74 -13.99 13.23
CA LYS A 169 39.07 -13.42 13.48
C LYS A 169 40.12 -14.53 13.27
N PRO A 170 41.23 -14.27 12.57
CA PRO A 170 42.33 -15.22 12.52
C PRO A 170 42.80 -15.47 13.95
N GLN A 171 42.80 -16.73 14.36
CA GLN A 171 43.46 -17.15 15.59
C GLN A 171 44.95 -16.87 15.40
N ARG A 172 45.51 -16.03 16.28
CA ARG A 172 46.96 -15.81 16.39
C ARG A 172 47.56 -16.91 17.24
#